data_AF-A0A940Y4Q1-F1
#
_entry.id   AF-A0A940Y4Q1-F1
#
_cell.length_a   1.000
_cell.length_b   1.000
_cell.length_c   1.000
_cell.angle_alpha   90.00
_cell.angle_beta   90.00
_cell.angle_gamma   90.00
#
_symmetry.space_group_name_H-M   'P 1'
#
loop_
_entity.id
_entity.type
_entity.pdbx_description
1 polymer ?
#
loop_
_entity_poly.entity_id
_entity_poly.type
_entity_poly.pdbx_seq_one_letter_code
_entity_poly.pdbx_strand_id
1 'polypeptide(L)'
;MEPAAERPYAEPDLPPGRGEISAALIEYLRGTGPLPGDAVLTGAEPLGDDLQLALYLCYELHYRGFAGVDGAREWDPGLLRVRAALEKPFLAALRAGATRHTRADEALDELLVEPVDGEGVSHFLRDEGELWQLREYAAQRSVYHLKEADPHAWVLPRLWGRAKAGMAAVEFDEWGAGRAERVHARLFADLMTDLGLDPSYGRYLDACGDEALAVVNLMSLFGLHRALRGALVGHFAAVETTSSPGSRRLASAMRRTGAGPAAEHFYTEHVEADAVHEQVVRREVVAGLLEQEPHLDADIAFGVDATGWVEDRLANRLLEAWRSGRSSLRTAV
;
A
#
# COMPACT_ATOMS: atom_id res chain seq x y z
N MET A 1 -28.35 -9.43 -10.75
CA MET A 1 -26.92 -9.51 -11.06
C MET A 1 -26.54 -10.97 -10.86
N GLU A 2 -26.16 -11.69 -11.92
CA GLU A 2 -25.62 -13.05 -11.73
C GLU A 2 -24.39 -12.95 -10.81
N PRO A 3 -24.19 -13.91 -9.89
CA PRO A 3 -22.97 -13.95 -9.10
C PRO A 3 -21.79 -14.04 -10.07
N ALA A 4 -20.89 -13.05 -10.03
CA ALA A 4 -19.66 -13.11 -10.78
C ALA A 4 -18.95 -14.42 -10.41
N ALA A 5 -18.55 -15.20 -11.41
CA ALA A 5 -17.88 -16.48 -11.18
C ALA A 5 -16.73 -16.30 -10.18
N GLU A 6 -16.69 -17.19 -9.18
CA GLU A 6 -15.64 -17.21 -8.18
C GLU A 6 -14.29 -17.35 -8.90
N ARG A 7 -13.42 -16.34 -8.77
CA ARG A 7 -12.09 -16.40 -9.40
C ARG A 7 -11.24 -17.37 -8.59
N PRO A 8 -10.57 -18.35 -9.24
CA PRO A 8 -9.72 -19.27 -8.50
C PRO A 8 -8.60 -18.50 -7.82
N TYR A 9 -8.32 -18.87 -6.56
CA TYR A 9 -7.13 -18.41 -5.87
C TYR A 9 -5.90 -18.82 -6.68
N ALA A 10 -5.06 -17.84 -7.02
CA ALA A 10 -3.81 -18.05 -7.75
C ALA A 10 -2.73 -17.16 -7.16
N GLU A 11 -1.55 -17.74 -6.97
CA GLU A 11 -0.33 -17.02 -6.62
C GLU A 11 0.19 -16.30 -7.87
N PRO A 12 0.78 -15.10 -7.72
CA PRO A 12 1.32 -14.34 -8.85
C PRO A 12 2.60 -14.98 -9.39
N ASP A 13 2.88 -14.76 -10.67
CA ASP A 13 4.18 -15.10 -11.24
C ASP A 13 5.29 -14.17 -10.73
N LEU A 14 6.52 -14.68 -10.69
CA LEU A 14 7.71 -13.85 -10.44
C LEU A 14 7.95 -12.90 -11.63
N PRO A 15 8.08 -11.57 -11.41
CA PRO A 15 8.33 -10.60 -12.47
C PRO A 15 9.78 -10.72 -13.00
N PRO A 16 10.13 -10.01 -14.09
CA PRO A 16 11.51 -9.77 -14.47
C PRO A 16 12.29 -9.00 -13.39
N GLY A 17 13.59 -9.30 -13.25
CA GLY A 17 14.47 -8.52 -12.38
C GLY A 17 14.74 -7.11 -12.93
N ARG A 18 14.87 -6.14 -12.04
CA ARG A 18 15.11 -4.72 -12.34
C ARG A 18 16.53 -4.24 -12.04
N GLY A 19 17.37 -5.15 -11.58
CA GLY A 19 18.79 -4.96 -11.34
C GLY A 19 19.41 -6.22 -10.74
N GLU A 20 20.63 -6.11 -10.23
CA GLU A 20 21.41 -7.24 -9.75
C GLU A 20 20.76 -7.91 -8.51
N ILE A 21 20.12 -7.13 -7.63
CA ILE A 21 19.54 -7.65 -6.38
C ILE A 21 18.26 -8.43 -6.66
N SER A 22 17.31 -7.81 -7.35
CA SER A 22 16.03 -8.44 -7.68
C SER A 22 16.22 -9.64 -8.62
N ALA A 23 17.14 -9.57 -9.59
CA ALA A 23 17.45 -10.71 -10.45
C ALA A 23 18.00 -11.91 -9.65
N ALA A 24 18.97 -11.68 -8.76
CA ALA A 24 19.52 -12.74 -7.92
C ALA A 24 18.46 -13.33 -6.96
N LEU A 25 17.59 -12.50 -6.38
CA LEU A 25 16.48 -12.98 -5.56
C LEU A 25 15.49 -13.84 -6.35
N ILE A 26 15.12 -13.43 -7.56
CA ILE A 26 14.23 -14.22 -8.43
C ILE A 26 14.86 -15.58 -8.77
N GLU A 27 16.15 -15.61 -9.11
CA GLU A 27 16.86 -16.87 -9.37
C GLU A 27 16.95 -17.75 -8.10
N TYR A 28 17.18 -17.15 -6.93
CA TYR A 28 17.19 -17.88 -5.67
C TYR A 28 15.82 -18.48 -5.33
N LEU A 29 14.74 -17.71 -5.51
CA LEU A 29 13.37 -18.16 -5.27
C LEU A 29 12.97 -19.31 -6.21
N ARG A 30 13.48 -19.31 -7.45
CA ARG A 30 13.35 -20.43 -8.41
C ARG A 30 14.26 -21.62 -8.09
N GLY A 31 15.18 -21.51 -7.14
CA GLY A 31 16.17 -22.54 -6.81
C GLY A 31 17.28 -22.68 -7.87
N THR A 32 17.49 -21.66 -8.71
CA THR A 32 18.43 -21.70 -9.84
C THR A 32 19.71 -20.89 -9.60
N GLY A 33 19.75 -20.04 -8.58
CA GLY A 33 20.90 -19.17 -8.30
C GLY A 33 21.14 -18.93 -6.80
N PRO A 34 22.27 -18.30 -6.45
CA PRO A 34 22.57 -17.91 -5.08
C PRO A 34 21.83 -16.62 -4.67
N LEU A 35 21.80 -16.33 -3.37
CA LEU A 35 21.38 -15.02 -2.87
C LEU A 35 22.33 -13.90 -3.34
N PRO A 36 21.84 -12.64 -3.43
CA PRO A 36 22.69 -11.49 -3.73
C PRO A 36 23.82 -11.34 -2.70
N GLY A 37 25.00 -10.94 -3.19
CA GLY A 37 26.19 -10.73 -2.37
C GLY A 37 26.16 -9.42 -1.57
N ASP A 38 26.84 -9.40 -0.43
CA ASP A 38 26.82 -8.26 0.51
C ASP A 38 27.29 -6.93 -0.09
N ALA A 39 28.22 -6.97 -1.05
CA ALA A 39 28.71 -5.78 -1.74
C ALA A 39 27.60 -5.08 -2.54
N VAL A 40 26.76 -5.85 -3.23
CA VAL A 40 25.63 -5.35 -4.02
C VAL A 40 24.57 -4.75 -3.10
N LEU A 41 24.26 -5.46 -2.01
CA LEU A 41 23.29 -5.00 -1.00
C LEU A 41 23.72 -3.68 -0.34
N THR A 42 25.01 -3.51 -0.08
CA THR A 42 25.55 -2.29 0.56
C THR A 42 25.49 -1.07 -0.37
N GLY A 43 25.59 -1.27 -1.68
CA GLY A 43 25.55 -0.20 -2.69
C GLY A 43 24.14 0.16 -3.17
N ALA A 44 23.10 -0.50 -2.65
CA ALA A 44 21.74 -0.35 -3.15
C ALA A 44 21.14 1.03 -2.85
N GLU A 45 20.50 1.65 -3.84
CA GLU A 45 19.78 2.90 -3.65
C GLU A 45 18.48 2.66 -2.86
N PRO A 46 18.26 3.30 -1.69
CA PRO A 46 17.15 2.98 -0.78
C PRO A 46 15.75 3.10 -1.38
N LEU A 47 15.57 3.98 -2.36
CA LEU A 47 14.30 4.19 -3.06
C LEU A 47 14.39 3.73 -4.52
N GLY A 48 15.53 3.16 -4.91
CA GLY A 48 15.77 2.72 -6.26
C GLY A 48 14.97 1.47 -6.60
N ASP A 49 14.67 1.35 -7.88
CA ASP A 49 13.79 0.35 -8.45
C ASP A 49 14.21 -1.10 -8.20
N ASP A 50 15.51 -1.40 -8.25
CA ASP A 50 16.03 -2.74 -7.93
C ASP A 50 15.77 -3.13 -6.47
N LEU A 51 16.05 -2.21 -5.52
CA LEU A 51 15.84 -2.44 -4.09
C LEU A 51 14.35 -2.53 -3.76
N GLN A 52 13.52 -1.66 -4.33
CA GLN A 52 12.08 -1.65 -4.05
C GLN A 52 11.40 -2.91 -4.57
N LEU A 53 11.79 -3.41 -5.75
CA LEU A 53 11.32 -4.72 -6.21
C LEU A 53 11.84 -5.85 -5.32
N ALA A 54 13.13 -5.83 -4.94
CA ALA A 54 13.70 -6.84 -4.06
C ALA A 54 13.00 -6.92 -2.69
N LEU A 55 12.65 -5.77 -2.09
CA LEU A 55 11.86 -5.73 -0.86
C LEU A 55 10.45 -6.28 -1.07
N TYR A 56 9.77 -5.91 -2.15
CA TYR A 56 8.44 -6.42 -2.48
C TYR A 56 8.46 -7.96 -2.56
N LEU A 57 9.42 -8.52 -3.30
CA LEU A 57 9.60 -9.98 -3.42
C LEU A 57 9.80 -10.65 -2.04
N CYS A 58 10.55 -10.03 -1.14
CA CYS A 58 10.76 -10.57 0.20
C CYS A 58 9.52 -10.46 1.10
N TYR A 59 8.72 -9.40 0.94
CA TYR A 59 7.49 -9.20 1.72
C TYR A 59 6.34 -10.06 1.23
N GLU A 60 6.23 -10.30 -0.07
CA GLU A 60 5.13 -11.06 -0.64
C GLU A 60 5.10 -12.53 -0.16
N LEU A 61 6.26 -13.07 0.28
CA LEU A 61 6.35 -14.37 0.94
C LEU A 61 5.56 -14.46 2.26
N HIS A 62 5.23 -13.33 2.88
CA HIS A 62 4.43 -13.23 4.12
C HIS A 62 2.93 -13.04 3.82
N TYR A 63 2.56 -13.04 2.53
CA TYR A 63 1.18 -12.89 2.05
C TYR A 63 0.79 -14.09 1.18
N ARG A 64 0.68 -13.93 -0.15
CA ARG A 64 0.30 -15.03 -1.07
C ARG A 64 1.49 -15.74 -1.69
N GLY A 65 2.72 -15.28 -1.47
CA GLY A 65 3.90 -15.85 -2.10
C GLY A 65 3.90 -15.67 -3.62
N PHE A 66 4.52 -16.62 -4.32
CA PHE A 66 4.61 -16.62 -5.79
C PHE A 66 4.46 -18.04 -6.32
N ALA A 67 3.88 -18.16 -7.50
CA ALA A 67 3.66 -19.43 -8.16
C ALA A 67 4.97 -20.23 -8.30
N GLY A 68 4.97 -21.45 -7.76
CA GLY A 68 6.12 -22.35 -7.82
C GLY A 68 7.25 -22.05 -6.82
N VAL A 69 7.06 -21.11 -5.90
CA VAL A 69 7.98 -20.85 -4.78
C VAL A 69 7.50 -21.62 -3.55
N ASP A 70 8.40 -22.36 -2.91
CA ASP A 70 8.09 -23.09 -1.67
C ASP A 70 7.70 -22.11 -0.54
N GLY A 71 6.52 -22.30 0.07
CA GLY A 71 6.03 -21.48 1.18
C GLY A 71 6.97 -21.46 2.40
N ALA A 72 7.81 -22.49 2.58
CA ALA A 72 8.84 -22.49 3.63
C ALA A 72 9.90 -21.36 3.45
N ARG A 73 9.99 -20.75 2.27
CA ARG A 73 10.88 -19.62 1.99
C ARG A 73 10.55 -18.37 2.80
N GLU A 74 9.33 -18.24 3.31
CA GLU A 74 8.93 -17.17 4.22
C GLU A 74 9.93 -17.01 5.40
N TRP A 75 10.47 -18.14 5.89
CA TRP A 75 11.38 -18.20 7.04
C TRP A 75 12.80 -18.65 6.69
N ASP A 76 13.18 -18.61 5.42
CA ASP A 76 14.56 -18.89 4.98
C ASP A 76 15.53 -17.89 5.62
N PRO A 77 16.50 -18.34 6.45
CA PRO A 77 17.38 -17.42 7.17
C PRO A 77 18.24 -16.53 6.26
N GLY A 78 18.57 -17.02 5.06
CA GLY A 78 19.32 -16.28 4.06
C GLY A 78 18.49 -15.14 3.47
N LEU A 79 17.23 -15.41 3.10
CA LEU A 79 16.30 -14.38 2.64
C LEU A 79 16.00 -13.34 3.73
N LEU A 80 15.80 -13.76 4.97
CA LEU A 80 15.60 -12.83 6.09
C LEU A 80 16.81 -11.91 6.30
N ARG A 81 18.03 -12.42 6.14
CA ARG A 81 19.26 -11.63 6.19
C ARG A 81 19.33 -10.61 5.05
N VAL A 82 18.97 -11.02 3.82
CA VAL A 82 18.92 -10.11 2.66
C VAL A 82 17.87 -9.03 2.87
N ARG A 83 16.64 -9.41 3.28
CA ARG A 83 15.56 -8.46 3.59
C ARG A 83 16.00 -7.43 4.63
N ALA A 84 16.57 -7.87 5.75
CA ALA A 84 17.07 -6.97 6.79
C ALA A 84 18.15 -6.00 6.28
N ALA A 85 19.00 -6.44 5.35
CA ALA A 85 20.03 -5.60 4.74
C ALA A 85 19.43 -4.52 3.81
N LEU A 86 18.29 -4.79 3.16
CA LEU A 86 17.56 -3.84 2.30
C LEU A 86 16.63 -2.92 3.10
N GLU A 87 16.00 -3.44 4.15
CA GLU A 87 15.12 -2.68 5.06
C GLU A 87 15.87 -1.55 5.76
N LYS A 88 17.13 -1.80 6.17
CA LYS A 88 17.94 -0.83 6.92
C LYS A 88 18.16 0.49 6.16
N PRO A 89 18.69 0.52 4.92
CA PRO A 89 18.82 1.74 4.15
C PRO A 89 17.46 2.36 3.80
N PHE A 90 16.43 1.55 3.50
CA PHE A 90 15.09 2.07 3.23
C PHE A 90 14.49 2.81 4.43
N LEU A 91 14.50 2.21 5.63
CA LEU A 91 14.05 2.84 6.86
C LEU A 91 14.86 4.09 7.20
N ALA A 92 16.18 4.07 6.96
CA ALA A 92 17.03 5.25 7.16
C ALA A 92 16.64 6.39 6.22
N ALA A 93 16.35 6.10 4.94
CA ALA A 93 15.87 7.08 3.97
C ALA A 93 14.51 7.67 4.35
N LEU A 94 13.56 6.83 4.81
CA LEU A 94 12.27 7.30 5.31
C LEU A 94 12.44 8.24 6.51
N ARG A 95 13.25 7.86 7.50
CA ARG A 95 13.51 8.70 8.67
C ARG A 95 14.18 10.02 8.31
N ALA A 96 15.11 10.01 7.36
CA ALA A 96 15.81 11.21 6.94
C ALA A 96 14.95 12.14 6.06
N GLY A 97 14.11 11.57 5.19
CA GLY A 97 13.34 12.31 4.19
C GLY A 97 11.95 12.75 4.64
N ALA A 98 11.29 11.95 5.50
CA ALA A 98 9.89 12.17 5.84
C ALA A 98 9.68 12.84 7.20
N THR A 99 10.52 12.56 8.21
CA THR A 99 10.28 13.00 9.60
C THR A 99 10.17 14.52 9.70
N ARG A 100 8.97 14.99 10.01
CA ARG A 100 8.61 16.40 10.15
C ARG A 100 8.02 16.69 11.52
N HIS A 101 7.19 15.80 12.03
CA HIS A 101 6.50 15.93 13.30
C HIS A 101 7.15 15.10 14.39
N THR A 102 6.95 15.52 15.64
CA THR A 102 7.43 14.79 16.83
C THR A 102 6.31 14.22 17.69
N ARG A 103 5.06 14.59 17.38
CA ARG A 103 3.85 14.20 18.11
C ARG A 103 2.74 13.80 17.14
N ALA A 104 1.95 12.81 17.53
CA ALA A 104 0.87 12.28 16.72
C ALA A 104 -0.24 13.29 16.48
N ASP A 105 -0.56 14.12 17.47
CA ASP A 105 -1.63 15.11 17.34
C ASP A 105 -1.29 16.20 16.32
N GLU A 106 -0.04 16.71 16.32
CA GLU A 106 0.45 17.65 15.31
C GLU A 106 0.32 17.07 13.89
N ALA A 107 0.78 15.83 13.70
CA ALA A 107 0.75 15.18 12.40
C ALA A 107 -0.70 14.90 11.91
N LEU A 108 -1.58 14.46 12.81
CA LEU A 108 -2.98 14.14 12.47
C LEU A 108 -3.84 15.39 12.27
N ASP A 109 -3.63 16.45 13.05
CA ASP A 109 -4.38 17.70 12.90
C ASP A 109 -4.10 18.37 11.55
N GLU A 110 -2.89 18.25 11.01
CA GLU A 110 -2.56 18.74 9.67
C GLU A 110 -3.35 18.00 8.57
N LEU A 111 -3.56 16.68 8.69
CA LEU A 111 -4.31 15.90 7.70
C LEU A 111 -5.79 16.30 7.61
N LEU A 112 -6.35 16.90 8.67
CA LEU A 112 -7.74 17.37 8.70
C LEU A 112 -7.95 18.65 7.89
N VAL A 113 -6.87 19.33 7.50
CA VAL A 113 -6.93 20.57 6.74
C VAL A 113 -6.95 20.24 5.25
N GLU A 114 -8.14 20.17 4.67
CA GLU A 114 -8.29 19.99 3.22
C GLU A 114 -7.91 21.28 2.48
N PRO A 115 -6.91 21.27 1.57
CA PRO A 115 -6.54 22.45 0.81
C PRO A 115 -7.67 22.87 -0.12
N VAL A 116 -8.08 24.14 -0.05
CA VAL A 116 -9.17 24.70 -0.89
C VAL A 116 -8.83 24.60 -2.38
N ASP A 117 -7.55 24.79 -2.72
CA ASP A 117 -7.01 24.69 -4.09
C ASP A 117 -6.11 23.44 -4.23
N GLY A 118 -6.60 22.28 -3.79
CA GLY A 118 -5.83 21.04 -3.87
C GLY A 118 -5.48 20.63 -5.31
N GLU A 119 -4.20 20.33 -5.57
CA GLU A 119 -3.70 19.93 -6.90
C GLU A 119 -3.23 18.45 -6.98
N GLY A 120 -3.50 17.65 -5.94
CA GLY A 120 -3.05 16.25 -5.88
C GLY A 120 -3.72 15.32 -6.90
N VAL A 121 -3.26 14.06 -6.98
CA VAL A 121 -3.75 13.06 -7.94
C VAL A 121 -5.27 12.92 -7.97
N SER A 122 -5.94 12.85 -6.81
CA SER A 122 -7.40 12.75 -6.77
C SER A 122 -8.11 14.01 -7.26
N HIS A 123 -7.51 15.20 -7.14
CA HIS A 123 -8.03 16.45 -7.71
C HIS A 123 -7.87 16.45 -9.23
N PHE A 124 -6.66 16.16 -9.72
CA PHE A 124 -6.39 16.04 -11.15
C PHE A 124 -7.33 15.01 -11.81
N LEU A 125 -7.42 13.81 -11.25
CA LEU A 125 -8.32 12.78 -11.76
C LEU A 125 -9.79 13.20 -11.69
N ARG A 126 -10.22 13.91 -10.64
CA ARG A 126 -11.57 14.46 -10.53
C ARG A 126 -11.89 15.52 -11.55
N ASP A 127 -10.94 16.35 -11.99
CA ASP A 127 -11.21 17.58 -12.78
C ASP A 127 -10.79 17.46 -14.25
N GLU A 128 -9.68 16.78 -14.51
CA GLU A 128 -9.04 16.70 -15.82
C GLU A 128 -8.78 15.25 -16.27
N GLY A 129 -8.88 14.29 -15.34
CA GLY A 129 -8.53 12.90 -15.55
C GLY A 129 -9.25 12.23 -16.71
N GLU A 130 -8.46 11.59 -17.57
CA GLU A 130 -8.89 10.77 -18.69
C GLU A 130 -8.95 9.28 -18.30
N LEU A 131 -9.73 8.48 -19.04
CA LEU A 131 -9.97 7.07 -18.70
C LEU A 131 -8.68 6.23 -18.69
N TRP A 132 -7.70 6.52 -19.55
CA TRP A 132 -6.42 5.82 -19.53
C TRP A 132 -5.58 6.14 -18.29
N GLN A 133 -5.69 7.35 -17.73
CA GLN A 133 -5.01 7.72 -16.48
C GLN A 133 -5.66 7.02 -15.28
N LEU A 134 -6.99 6.85 -15.29
CA LEU A 134 -7.69 6.05 -14.28
C LEU A 134 -7.28 4.57 -14.34
N ARG A 135 -7.08 4.02 -15.54
CA ARG A 135 -6.52 2.67 -15.72
C ARG A 135 -5.12 2.54 -15.14
N GLU A 136 -4.23 3.48 -15.45
CA GLU A 136 -2.88 3.48 -14.87
C GLU A 136 -2.91 3.63 -13.35
N TYR A 137 -3.76 4.50 -12.82
CA TYR A 137 -3.93 4.68 -11.38
C TYR A 137 -4.37 3.37 -10.70
N ALA A 138 -5.38 2.69 -11.25
CA ALA A 138 -5.85 1.41 -10.74
C ALA A 138 -4.77 0.31 -10.85
N ALA A 139 -4.02 0.26 -11.95
CA ALA A 139 -2.90 -0.67 -12.11
C ALA A 139 -1.80 -0.43 -11.05
N GLN A 140 -1.39 0.82 -10.84
CA GLN A 140 -0.38 1.19 -9.82
C GLN A 140 -0.84 0.81 -8.42
N ARG A 141 -2.12 1.07 -8.10
CA ARG A 141 -2.67 0.77 -6.78
C ARG A 141 -2.97 -0.72 -6.55
N SER A 142 -3.08 -1.52 -7.60
CA SER A 142 -3.37 -2.96 -7.51
C SER A 142 -2.34 -3.77 -6.73
N VAL A 143 -1.09 -3.29 -6.63
CA VAL A 143 -0.03 -3.96 -5.85
C VAL A 143 -0.31 -3.98 -4.35
N TYR A 144 -1.19 -3.09 -3.88
CA TYR A 144 -1.70 -3.06 -2.52
C TYR A 144 -3.18 -3.46 -2.46
N HIS A 145 -4.08 -2.79 -3.18
CA HIS A 145 -5.53 -2.96 -2.92
C HIS A 145 -6.04 -4.39 -3.16
N LEU A 146 -5.38 -5.21 -3.98
CA LEU A 146 -5.76 -6.63 -4.14
C LEU A 146 -5.40 -7.52 -2.92
N LYS A 147 -4.78 -6.95 -1.89
CA LYS A 147 -4.55 -7.53 -0.55
C LYS A 147 -4.92 -6.57 0.59
N GLU A 148 -5.80 -5.61 0.35
CA GLU A 148 -6.35 -4.77 1.42
C GLU A 148 -7.20 -5.62 2.38
N ALA A 149 -7.03 -5.58 3.71
CA ALA A 149 -6.12 -4.75 4.53
C ALA A 149 -4.93 -5.53 5.16
N ASP A 150 -4.45 -6.58 4.50
CA ASP A 150 -3.51 -7.57 5.05
C ASP A 150 -2.25 -6.99 5.76
N PRO A 151 -1.58 -5.92 5.26
CA PRO A 151 -0.44 -5.34 5.96
C PRO A 151 -0.77 -4.75 7.34
N HIS A 152 -1.96 -4.20 7.51
CA HIS A 152 -2.41 -3.59 8.76
C HIS A 152 -2.72 -4.64 9.84
N ALA A 153 -3.24 -5.79 9.43
CA ALA A 153 -3.55 -6.93 10.30
C ALA A 153 -2.37 -7.39 11.19
N TRP A 154 -1.14 -7.23 10.72
CA TRP A 154 0.07 -7.59 11.48
C TRP A 154 0.23 -6.82 12.80
N VAL A 155 -0.45 -5.68 12.98
CA VAL A 155 -0.44 -4.95 14.23
C VAL A 155 -1.32 -5.60 15.29
N LEU A 156 -2.36 -6.34 14.90
CA LEU A 156 -3.36 -6.90 15.83
C LEU A 156 -2.73 -7.76 16.94
N PRO A 157 -1.77 -8.67 16.68
CA PRO A 157 -1.12 -9.43 17.75
C PRO A 157 -0.34 -8.56 18.74
N ARG A 158 0.02 -7.32 18.37
CA ARG A 158 0.88 -6.39 19.13
C ARG A 158 0.10 -5.36 19.92
N LEU A 159 -1.19 -5.18 19.62
CA LEU A 159 -2.07 -4.26 20.35
C LEU A 159 -2.78 -4.96 21.51
N TRP A 160 -3.23 -4.17 22.49
CA TRP A 160 -4.06 -4.63 23.60
C TRP A 160 -5.17 -3.61 23.91
N GLY A 161 -6.19 -4.04 24.67
CA GLY A 161 -7.26 -3.17 25.15
C GLY A 161 -8.02 -2.42 24.05
N ARG A 162 -8.31 -1.13 24.31
CA ARG A 162 -9.10 -0.26 23.43
C ARG A 162 -8.52 -0.18 22.02
N ALA A 163 -7.20 -0.05 21.90
CA ALA A 163 -6.55 0.04 20.60
C ALA A 163 -6.74 -1.22 19.74
N LYS A 164 -6.62 -2.40 20.37
CA LYS A 164 -6.87 -3.68 19.70
C LYS A 164 -8.33 -3.82 19.25
N ALA A 165 -9.28 -3.46 20.12
CA ALA A 165 -10.70 -3.55 19.80
C ALA A 165 -11.09 -2.62 18.65
N GLY A 166 -10.61 -1.37 18.65
CA GLY A 166 -10.82 -0.42 17.57
C GLY A 166 -10.20 -0.89 16.25
N MET A 167 -8.95 -1.35 16.28
CA MET A 167 -8.26 -1.85 15.09
C MET A 167 -9.00 -3.05 14.49
N ALA A 168 -9.38 -4.04 15.31
CA ALA A 168 -10.10 -5.22 14.86
C ALA A 168 -11.49 -4.90 14.29
N ALA A 169 -12.14 -3.84 14.77
CA ALA A 169 -13.44 -3.42 14.26
C ALA A 169 -13.34 -2.85 12.83
N VAL A 170 -12.32 -2.03 12.56
CA VAL A 170 -12.07 -1.50 11.20
C VAL A 170 -11.66 -2.62 10.26
N GLU A 171 -10.68 -3.44 10.64
CA GLU A 171 -10.24 -4.60 9.84
C GLU A 171 -11.39 -5.58 9.50
N PHE A 172 -12.32 -5.79 10.45
CA PHE A 172 -13.51 -6.61 10.19
C PHE A 172 -14.39 -6.01 9.08
N ASP A 173 -14.50 -4.69 9.01
CA ASP A 173 -15.25 -4.00 7.96
C ASP A 173 -14.53 -4.07 6.61
N GLU A 174 -13.20 -3.83 6.58
CA GLU A 174 -12.35 -3.97 5.38
C GLU A 174 -12.44 -5.36 4.74
N TRP A 175 -12.59 -6.41 5.57
CA TRP A 175 -12.85 -7.78 5.11
C TRP A 175 -14.34 -8.11 4.93
N GLY A 176 -15.16 -7.10 4.63
CA GLY A 176 -16.55 -7.22 4.21
C GLY A 176 -17.53 -7.56 5.33
N ALA A 177 -17.15 -7.38 6.59
CA ALA A 177 -17.94 -7.73 7.77
C ALA A 177 -18.45 -9.19 7.74
N GLY A 178 -17.59 -10.12 7.31
CA GLY A 178 -17.89 -11.55 7.18
C GLY A 178 -18.59 -11.96 5.88
N ARG A 179 -18.70 -11.05 4.90
CA ARG A 179 -19.25 -11.32 3.56
C ARG A 179 -18.14 -11.25 2.52
N ALA A 180 -17.80 -12.40 1.95
CA ALA A 180 -16.69 -12.53 1.01
C ALA A 180 -16.84 -11.62 -0.24
N GLU A 181 -18.07 -11.42 -0.70
CA GLU A 181 -18.39 -10.54 -1.84
C GLU A 181 -18.22 -9.04 -1.55
N ARG A 182 -17.99 -8.67 -0.28
CA ARG A 182 -17.77 -7.28 0.16
C ARG A 182 -16.34 -7.00 0.63
N VAL A 183 -15.45 -7.99 0.62
CA VAL A 183 -14.04 -7.76 0.94
C VAL A 183 -13.50 -6.67 0.00
N HIS A 184 -12.84 -5.64 0.53
CA HIS A 184 -12.43 -4.48 -0.26
C HIS A 184 -11.49 -4.85 -1.42
N ALA A 185 -10.60 -5.83 -1.21
CA ALA A 185 -9.79 -6.38 -2.30
C ALA A 185 -10.62 -6.99 -3.45
N ARG A 186 -11.79 -7.56 -3.16
CA ARG A 186 -12.73 -8.04 -4.18
C ARG A 186 -13.41 -6.88 -4.89
N LEU A 187 -13.86 -5.87 -4.16
CA LEU A 187 -14.47 -4.67 -4.73
C LEU A 187 -13.49 -3.93 -5.66
N PHE A 188 -12.20 -3.86 -5.29
CA PHE A 188 -11.15 -3.30 -6.15
C PHE A 188 -10.94 -4.14 -7.42
N ALA A 189 -10.97 -5.47 -7.30
CA ALA A 189 -10.88 -6.37 -8.45
C ALA A 189 -12.06 -6.21 -9.43
N ASP A 190 -13.26 -5.87 -8.93
CA ASP A 190 -14.42 -5.57 -9.76
C ASP A 190 -14.29 -4.18 -10.41
N LEU A 191 -13.77 -3.16 -9.69
CA LEU A 191 -13.38 -1.85 -10.25
C LEU A 191 -12.40 -2.00 -11.42
N MET A 192 -11.38 -2.84 -11.27
CA MET A 192 -10.39 -3.08 -12.33
C MET A 192 -11.05 -3.69 -13.57
N THR A 193 -12.02 -4.58 -13.39
CA THR A 193 -12.76 -5.22 -14.48
C THR A 193 -13.57 -4.19 -15.28
N ASP A 194 -14.24 -3.27 -14.58
CA ASP A 194 -14.97 -2.14 -15.17
C ASP A 194 -14.06 -1.23 -16.01
N LEU A 195 -12.84 -0.99 -15.53
CA LEU A 195 -11.82 -0.24 -16.28
C LEU A 195 -11.20 -1.03 -17.46
N GLY A 196 -11.55 -2.31 -17.63
CA GLY A 196 -10.99 -3.18 -18.67
C GLY A 196 -9.58 -3.70 -18.35
N LEU A 197 -9.20 -3.73 -17.08
CA LEU A 197 -7.93 -4.27 -16.59
C LEU A 197 -8.08 -5.74 -16.19
N ASP A 198 -6.95 -6.45 -16.13
CA ASP A 198 -6.85 -7.81 -15.62
C ASP A 198 -6.69 -7.77 -14.09
N PRO A 199 -7.68 -8.18 -13.32
CA PRO A 199 -7.70 -8.05 -11.86
C PRO A 199 -6.95 -9.17 -11.13
N SER A 200 -6.18 -9.99 -11.85
CA SER A 200 -5.39 -11.06 -11.25
C SER A 200 -4.36 -10.50 -10.28
N TYR A 201 -4.22 -11.13 -9.12
CA TYR A 201 -3.28 -10.69 -8.08
C TYR A 201 -1.85 -10.65 -8.63
N GLY A 202 -1.12 -9.55 -8.36
CA GLY A 202 0.25 -9.33 -8.83
C GLY A 202 0.42 -9.09 -10.34
N ARG A 203 -0.67 -9.06 -11.13
CA ARG A 203 -0.61 -8.92 -12.60
C ARG A 203 0.21 -7.72 -13.07
N TYR A 204 0.08 -6.60 -12.38
CA TYR A 204 0.70 -5.33 -12.73
C TYR A 204 2.02 -5.06 -12.00
N LEU A 205 2.56 -6.03 -11.26
CA LEU A 205 3.80 -5.85 -10.51
C LEU A 205 4.96 -5.36 -11.40
N ASP A 206 5.13 -5.94 -12.59
CA ASP A 206 6.17 -5.51 -13.55
C ASP A 206 5.93 -4.10 -14.11
N ALA A 207 4.67 -3.69 -14.27
CA ALA A 207 4.30 -2.39 -14.81
C ALA A 207 4.48 -1.23 -13.80
N CYS A 208 4.36 -1.51 -12.51
CA CYS A 208 4.41 -0.49 -11.46
C CYS A 208 5.82 0.05 -11.19
N GLY A 209 5.92 1.35 -10.91
CA GLY A 209 7.17 2.04 -10.58
C GLY A 209 7.71 1.74 -9.19
N ASP A 210 8.94 2.15 -8.92
CA ASP A 210 9.55 2.08 -7.59
C ASP A 210 8.78 2.90 -6.55
N GLU A 211 8.14 3.99 -6.96
CA GLU A 211 7.32 4.81 -6.06
C GLU A 211 6.08 4.05 -5.57
N ALA A 212 5.41 3.29 -6.43
CA ALA A 212 4.27 2.47 -6.04
C ALA A 212 4.70 1.28 -5.15
N LEU A 213 5.86 0.69 -5.45
CA LEU A 213 6.45 -0.36 -4.61
C LEU A 213 6.85 0.16 -3.23
N ALA A 214 7.38 1.39 -3.14
CA ALA A 214 7.74 2.02 -1.87
C ALA A 214 6.52 2.21 -0.95
N VAL A 215 5.35 2.56 -1.51
CA VAL A 215 4.10 2.66 -0.75
C VAL A 215 3.75 1.33 -0.09
N VAL A 216 3.66 0.23 -0.84
CA VAL A 216 3.30 -1.09 -0.27
C VAL A 216 4.41 -1.70 0.61
N ASN A 217 5.67 -1.43 0.29
CA ASN A 217 6.82 -1.86 1.10
C ASN A 217 6.87 -1.15 2.45
N LEU A 218 6.45 0.12 2.53
CA LEU A 218 6.31 0.86 3.78
C LEU A 218 5.36 0.13 4.74
N MET A 219 4.19 -0.26 4.23
CA MET A 219 3.15 -0.95 5.00
C MET A 219 3.69 -2.28 5.56
N SER A 220 4.36 -3.04 4.71
CA SER A 220 4.95 -4.34 5.08
C SER A 220 6.12 -4.19 6.06
N LEU A 221 6.95 -3.16 5.91
CA LEU A 221 8.03 -2.81 6.84
C LEU A 221 7.46 -2.52 8.23
N PHE A 222 6.44 -1.67 8.33
CA PHE A 222 5.83 -1.35 9.61
C PHE A 222 5.06 -2.55 10.18
N GLY A 223 4.38 -3.30 9.31
CA GLY A 223 3.61 -4.50 9.62
C GLY A 223 4.45 -5.62 10.18
N LEU A 224 5.59 -5.98 9.60
CA LEU A 224 6.36 -7.15 10.04
C LEU A 224 7.27 -6.88 11.24
N HIS A 225 7.51 -5.61 11.60
CA HIS A 225 8.42 -5.24 12.69
C HIS A 225 7.69 -4.73 13.93
N ARG A 226 7.71 -5.51 15.03
CA ARG A 226 7.06 -5.11 16.30
C ARG A 226 7.52 -3.75 16.82
N ALA A 227 8.79 -3.42 16.58
CA ALA A 227 9.38 -2.14 16.95
C ALA A 227 8.73 -0.95 16.22
N LEU A 228 8.10 -1.17 15.05
CA LEU A 228 7.48 -0.15 14.21
C LEU A 228 5.95 -0.13 14.33
N ARG A 229 5.36 -0.75 15.37
CA ARG A 229 3.90 -0.80 15.56
C ARG A 229 3.27 0.59 15.69
N GLY A 230 3.96 1.55 16.32
CA GLY A 230 3.51 2.95 16.37
C GLY A 230 3.44 3.56 14.98
N ALA A 231 4.47 3.33 14.16
CA ALA A 231 4.50 3.78 12.77
C ALA A 231 3.40 3.11 11.90
N LEU A 232 3.09 1.83 12.11
CA LEU A 232 1.95 1.20 11.41
C LEU A 232 0.61 1.85 11.80
N VAL A 233 0.40 2.13 13.10
CA VAL A 233 -0.81 2.82 13.57
C VAL A 233 -0.88 4.26 13.02
N GLY A 234 0.24 4.96 12.93
CA GLY A 234 0.32 6.28 12.28
C GLY A 234 -0.01 6.23 10.79
N HIS A 235 0.57 5.27 10.07
CA HIS A 235 0.25 5.03 8.66
C HIS A 235 -1.25 4.76 8.47
N PHE A 236 -1.82 3.87 9.28
CA PHE A 236 -3.23 3.53 9.23
C PHE A 236 -4.11 4.77 9.50
N ALA A 237 -3.79 5.55 10.53
CA ALA A 237 -4.49 6.79 10.83
C ALA A 237 -4.41 7.81 9.69
N ALA A 238 -3.30 7.88 8.96
CA ALA A 238 -3.16 8.77 7.81
C ALA A 238 -4.08 8.34 6.65
N VAL A 239 -4.14 7.04 6.35
CA VAL A 239 -5.02 6.49 5.30
C VAL A 239 -6.49 6.74 5.65
N GLU A 240 -6.92 6.36 6.85
CA GLU A 240 -8.32 6.53 7.27
C GLU A 240 -8.74 8.01 7.31
N THR A 241 -7.83 8.91 7.69
CA THR A 241 -8.15 10.35 7.75
C THR A 241 -8.32 10.97 6.36
N THR A 242 -7.55 10.50 5.38
CA THR A 242 -7.51 11.10 4.04
C THR A 242 -8.39 10.35 3.02
N SER A 243 -8.84 9.14 3.34
CA SER A 243 -9.57 8.29 2.40
C SER A 243 -10.93 8.85 2.01
N SER A 244 -11.82 9.18 2.96
CA SER A 244 -13.17 9.69 2.63
C SER A 244 -13.18 10.90 1.64
N PRO A 245 -12.40 11.99 1.85
CA PRO A 245 -12.34 13.07 0.87
C PRO A 245 -11.70 12.65 -0.47
N GLY A 246 -10.65 11.82 -0.45
CA GLY A 246 -10.02 11.28 -1.66
C GLY A 246 -10.97 10.42 -2.49
N SER A 247 -11.68 9.51 -1.84
CA SER A 247 -12.66 8.59 -2.41
C SER A 247 -13.86 9.34 -2.98
N ARG A 248 -14.34 10.42 -2.34
CA ARG A 248 -15.37 11.30 -2.95
C ARG A 248 -14.93 11.86 -4.30
N ARG A 249 -13.68 12.31 -4.41
CA ARG A 249 -13.11 12.84 -5.66
C ARG A 249 -12.97 11.74 -6.71
N LEU A 250 -12.49 10.57 -6.32
CA LEU A 250 -12.29 9.44 -7.24
C LEU A 250 -13.64 8.86 -7.72
N ALA A 251 -14.65 8.76 -6.87
CA ALA A 251 -16.02 8.39 -7.28
C ALA A 251 -16.57 9.38 -8.34
N SER A 252 -16.31 10.68 -8.16
CA SER A 252 -16.67 11.70 -9.15
C SER A 252 -15.91 11.53 -10.47
N ALA A 253 -14.61 11.20 -10.42
CA ALA A 253 -13.81 10.89 -11.60
C ALA A 253 -14.35 9.67 -12.36
N MET A 254 -14.68 8.59 -11.65
CA MET A 254 -15.23 7.37 -12.23
C MET A 254 -16.57 7.61 -12.91
N ARG A 255 -17.49 8.34 -12.27
CA ARG A 255 -18.77 8.76 -12.88
C ARG A 255 -18.57 9.56 -14.15
N ARG A 256 -17.74 10.61 -14.10
CA ARG A 256 -17.56 11.52 -15.23
C ARG A 256 -16.98 10.81 -16.45
N THR A 257 -16.03 9.91 -16.23
CA THR A 257 -15.31 9.20 -17.31
C THR A 257 -16.05 7.96 -17.81
N GLY A 258 -17.18 7.61 -17.20
CA GLY A 258 -17.94 6.40 -17.56
C GLY A 258 -17.18 5.12 -17.24
N ALA A 259 -16.40 5.11 -16.15
CA ALA A 259 -15.54 3.98 -15.77
C ALA A 259 -16.32 2.69 -15.47
N GLY A 260 -17.57 2.81 -15.02
CA GLY A 260 -18.44 1.68 -14.71
C GLY A 260 -18.98 1.71 -13.27
N PRO A 261 -20.08 0.98 -12.99
CA PRO A 261 -20.75 1.02 -11.69
C PRO A 261 -19.95 0.39 -10.55
N ALA A 262 -19.17 -0.67 -10.78
CA ALA A 262 -18.30 -1.26 -9.78
C ALA A 262 -17.11 -0.34 -9.45
N ALA A 263 -16.57 0.34 -10.47
CA ALA A 263 -15.51 1.34 -10.28
C ALA A 263 -15.99 2.52 -9.41
N GLU A 264 -17.21 3.00 -9.64
CA GLU A 264 -17.82 4.01 -8.78
C GLU A 264 -18.14 3.47 -7.37
N HIS A 265 -18.65 2.25 -7.27
CA HIS A 265 -19.07 1.64 -6.01
C HIS A 265 -17.91 1.49 -5.03
N PHE A 266 -16.74 1.00 -5.49
CA PHE A 266 -15.56 0.85 -4.66
C PHE A 266 -15.23 2.13 -3.89
N TYR A 267 -15.15 3.27 -4.58
CA TYR A 267 -14.85 4.54 -3.92
C TYR A 267 -16.03 5.08 -3.11
N THR A 268 -17.27 4.81 -3.51
CA THR A 268 -18.45 5.27 -2.75
C THR A 268 -18.56 4.56 -1.40
N GLU A 269 -18.21 3.27 -1.33
CA GLU A 269 -18.14 2.52 -0.07
C GLU A 269 -17.18 3.20 0.93
N HIS A 270 -15.98 3.55 0.46
CA HIS A 270 -14.95 4.25 1.24
C HIS A 270 -15.32 5.71 1.60
N VAL A 271 -16.33 6.31 0.97
CA VAL A 271 -16.83 7.63 1.42
C VAL A 271 -17.58 7.49 2.74
N GLU A 272 -18.41 6.46 2.86
CA GLU A 272 -19.33 6.25 3.98
C GLU A 272 -18.65 5.52 5.14
N ALA A 273 -17.95 4.41 4.86
CA ALA A 273 -17.26 3.60 5.85
C ALA A 273 -16.14 4.41 6.54
N ASP A 274 -15.28 5.05 5.75
CA ASP A 274 -14.05 5.64 6.28
C ASP A 274 -14.31 6.92 7.09
N ALA A 275 -15.45 7.59 6.88
CA ALA A 275 -15.86 8.70 7.75
C ALA A 275 -16.11 8.23 9.20
N VAL A 276 -16.56 6.98 9.37
CA VAL A 276 -16.69 6.34 10.69
C VAL A 276 -15.33 5.82 11.15
N HIS A 277 -14.56 5.20 10.25
CA HIS A 277 -13.23 4.66 10.57
C HIS A 277 -12.28 5.75 11.07
N GLU A 278 -12.26 6.94 10.48
CA GLU A 278 -11.45 8.08 10.94
C GLU A 278 -11.66 8.34 12.45
N GLN A 279 -12.92 8.37 12.90
CA GLN A 279 -13.23 8.60 14.30
C GLN A 279 -12.81 7.42 15.19
N VAL A 280 -13.02 6.18 14.74
CA VAL A 280 -12.58 4.98 15.47
C VAL A 280 -11.06 4.95 15.59
N VAL A 281 -10.34 5.21 14.51
CA VAL A 281 -8.88 5.18 14.52
C VAL A 281 -8.30 6.26 15.42
N ARG A 282 -8.79 7.49 15.34
CA ARG A 282 -8.27 8.57 16.19
C ARG A 282 -8.60 8.36 17.67
N ARG A 283 -9.86 8.04 17.99
CA ARG A 283 -10.37 8.00 19.38
C ARG A 283 -10.14 6.67 20.08
N GLU A 284 -10.18 5.57 19.34
CA GLU A 284 -10.04 4.24 19.92
C GLU A 284 -8.62 3.70 19.70
N VAL A 285 -8.10 3.74 18.46
CA VAL A 285 -6.81 3.13 18.12
C VAL A 285 -5.63 3.96 18.61
N VAL A 286 -5.48 5.20 18.10
CA VAL A 286 -4.37 6.09 18.43
C VAL A 286 -4.41 6.48 19.91
N ALA A 287 -5.53 7.03 20.39
CA ALA A 287 -5.64 7.41 21.79
C ALA A 287 -5.59 6.20 22.74
N GLY A 288 -6.13 5.04 22.34
CA GLY A 288 -6.00 3.79 23.11
C GLY A 288 -4.55 3.31 23.22
N LEU A 289 -3.78 3.44 22.13
CA LEU A 289 -2.38 3.06 22.11
C LEU A 289 -1.55 4.00 22.98
N LEU A 290 -1.74 5.31 22.87
CA LEU A 290 -0.99 6.31 23.63
C LEU A 290 -1.31 6.32 25.13
N GLU A 291 -2.51 5.90 25.52
CA GLU A 291 -2.86 5.71 26.93
C GLU A 291 -2.03 4.58 27.58
N GLN A 292 -1.75 3.51 26.83
CA GLN A 292 -0.98 2.36 27.33
C GLN A 292 0.53 2.48 27.06
N GLU A 293 0.90 3.06 25.92
CA GLU A 293 2.24 3.10 25.37
C GLU A 293 2.61 4.52 24.91
N PRO A 294 2.64 5.53 25.81
CA PRO A 294 2.86 6.94 25.44
C PRO A 294 4.22 7.21 24.77
N HIS A 295 5.18 6.29 24.93
CA HIS A 295 6.49 6.36 24.27
C HIS A 295 6.43 6.19 22.74
N LEU A 296 5.29 5.78 22.19
CA LEU A 296 5.08 5.59 20.74
C LEU A 296 4.58 6.84 20.01
N ASP A 297 4.41 7.98 20.70
CA ASP A 297 3.87 9.22 20.12
C ASP A 297 4.64 9.69 18.87
N ALA A 298 5.97 9.76 18.99
CA ALA A 298 6.84 10.09 17.87
C ALA A 298 6.84 9.02 16.77
N ASP A 299 6.64 7.74 17.12
CA ASP A 299 6.55 6.67 16.12
C ASP A 299 5.27 6.78 15.29
N ILE A 300 4.14 7.15 15.93
CA ILE A 300 2.87 7.41 15.24
C ILE A 300 3.01 8.62 14.31
N ALA A 301 3.61 9.72 14.78
CA ALA A 301 3.91 10.88 13.95
C ALA A 301 4.77 10.51 12.73
N PHE A 302 5.83 9.72 12.95
CA PHE A 302 6.68 9.21 11.87
C PHE A 302 5.91 8.34 10.87
N GLY A 303 4.96 7.52 11.33
CA GLY A 303 4.08 6.72 10.47
C GLY A 303 3.23 7.58 9.52
N VAL A 304 2.66 8.67 10.05
CA VAL A 304 1.90 9.65 9.26
C VAL A 304 2.80 10.32 8.23
N ASP A 305 3.92 10.87 8.68
CA ASP A 305 4.88 11.58 7.84
C ASP A 305 5.43 10.71 6.70
N ALA A 306 5.86 9.50 7.04
CA ALA A 306 6.41 8.54 6.08
C ALA A 306 5.39 8.15 5.01
N THR A 307 4.12 8.02 5.40
CA THR A 307 3.00 7.73 4.47
C THR A 307 2.80 8.87 3.49
N GLY A 308 2.65 10.11 3.99
CA GLY A 308 2.50 11.29 3.13
C GLY A 308 3.68 11.45 2.17
N TRP A 309 4.91 11.23 2.65
CA TRP A 309 6.11 11.39 1.85
C TRP A 309 6.22 10.37 0.70
N VAL A 310 5.91 9.09 0.92
CA VAL A 310 5.92 8.11 -0.18
C VAL A 310 4.76 8.30 -1.15
N GLU A 311 3.59 8.72 -0.64
CA GLU A 311 2.42 9.07 -1.46
C GLU A 311 2.70 10.29 -2.34
N ASP A 312 3.36 11.33 -1.83
CA ASP A 312 3.77 12.50 -2.59
C ASP A 312 4.76 12.14 -3.71
N ARG A 313 5.68 11.21 -3.45
CA ARG A 313 6.60 10.71 -4.49
C ARG A 313 5.84 10.04 -5.62
N LEU A 314 4.90 9.14 -5.30
CA LEU A 314 4.03 8.50 -6.29
C LEU A 314 3.19 9.56 -7.03
N ALA A 315 2.57 10.48 -6.31
CA ALA A 315 1.73 11.53 -6.88
C ALA A 315 2.50 12.40 -7.88
N ASN A 316 3.71 12.83 -7.52
CA ASN A 316 4.58 13.61 -8.39
C ASN A 316 4.91 12.86 -9.69
N ARG A 317 5.26 11.57 -9.60
CA ARG A 317 5.56 10.73 -10.76
C ARG A 317 4.34 10.58 -11.69
N LEU A 318 3.17 10.32 -11.12
CA LEU A 318 1.91 10.19 -11.88
C LEU A 318 1.55 11.50 -12.59
N LEU A 319 1.52 12.61 -11.85
CA LEU A 319 1.13 13.92 -12.38
C LEU A 319 2.11 14.43 -13.43
N GLU A 320 3.43 14.24 -13.24
CA GLU A 320 4.43 14.63 -14.24
C GLU A 320 4.22 13.88 -15.57
N ALA A 321 3.98 12.56 -15.50
CA ALA A 321 3.74 11.74 -16.68
C ALA A 321 2.47 12.17 -17.41
N TRP A 322 1.36 12.26 -16.68
CA TRP A 322 0.04 12.56 -17.22
C TRP A 322 -0.06 13.96 -17.81
N ARG A 323 0.48 14.99 -17.13
CA ARG A 323 0.52 16.37 -17.64
C ARG A 323 1.40 16.49 -18.89
N SER A 324 2.33 15.56 -19.08
CA SER A 324 3.16 15.46 -20.29
C SER A 324 2.54 14.57 -21.39
N GLY A 325 1.34 14.03 -21.18
CA GLY A 325 0.70 13.09 -22.12
C GLY A 325 1.45 11.75 -22.26
N ARG A 326 2.19 11.34 -21.23
CA ARG A 326 2.98 10.09 -21.19
C ARG A 326 2.43 9.13 -20.15
N SER A 327 2.68 7.84 -20.36
CA SER A 327 2.37 6.82 -19.37
C SER A 327 3.23 6.97 -18.11
N SER A 328 2.59 6.77 -16.96
CA SER A 328 3.27 6.69 -15.66
C SER A 328 3.85 5.30 -15.38
N LEU A 329 3.38 4.27 -16.09
CA LEU A 329 3.82 2.89 -15.95
C LEU A 329 5.18 2.67 -16.61
N ARG A 330 5.90 1.66 -16.13
CA ARG A 330 7.21 1.24 -16.68
C ARG A 330 7.07 0.49 -17.99
N THR A 331 6.04 -0.34 -18.08
CA THR A 331 5.70 -1.15 -19.25
C THR A 331 4.27 -0.85 -19.68
N ALA A 332 3.99 -0.96 -20.97
CA ALA A 332 2.62 -0.79 -21.47
C ALA A 332 1.68 -1.87 -20.89
N VAL A 333 0.44 -1.47 -20.60
CA VAL A 333 -0.64 -2.33 -20.09
C VAL A 333 -1.87 -2.26 -20.98
#